data_AF-A0A4U7EVU0-F1
#
_entry.id   AF-A0A4U7EVU0-F1
#
_cell.length_a   1.000
_cell.length_b   1.000
_cell.length_c   1.000
_cell.angle_alpha   90.00
_cell.angle_beta   90.00
_cell.angle_gamma   90.00
#
_symmetry.space_group_name_H-M   'P 1'
#
loop_
_entity.id
_entity.type
_entity.pdbx_description
1 polymer ?
#
loop_
_entity_poly.entity_id
_entity_poly.type
_entity_poly.pdbx_seq_one_letter_code
_entity_poly.pdbx_strand_id
1 'polypeptide(L)'
;MRTGVCYFPEHWPSEEWERDIAAMADAGLEYVRMAEFSWGVLEPERGEFDFGWLDEAIELVGDHGMEAVLCTPTAKPPKWLVDERPSIRQEEPDGTVRQHGSRRHYCFNST
;
A
#
# COMPACT_ATOMS: atom_id res chain seq x y z
N MET A 1 -6.28 15.35 21.51
CA MET A 1 -5.23 15.19 20.49
C MET A 1 -5.26 13.72 20.12
N ARG A 2 -5.50 13.38 18.86
CA ARG A 2 -5.65 11.98 18.42
C ARG A 2 -4.31 11.48 17.90
N THR A 3 -4.03 10.20 18.08
CA THR A 3 -2.79 9.54 17.65
C THR A 3 -3.11 8.41 16.67
N GLY A 4 -2.15 8.06 15.84
CA GLY A 4 -2.32 6.99 14.86
C GLY A 4 -0.98 6.38 14.47
N VAL A 5 -1.05 5.28 13.73
CA VAL A 5 0.10 4.49 13.28
C VAL A 5 0.00 4.18 11.80
N CYS A 6 1.15 3.98 11.17
CA CYS A 6 1.25 3.42 9.84
C CYS A 6 1.48 1.92 9.97
N TYR A 7 0.53 1.12 9.50
CA TYR A 7 0.58 -0.33 9.58
C TYR A 7 0.61 -0.94 8.18
N PHE A 8 1.30 -2.07 8.05
CA PHE A 8 1.51 -2.76 6.78
C PHE A 8 1.10 -4.23 6.96
N PRO A 9 -0.22 -4.55 6.96
CA PRO A 9 -0.71 -5.91 7.15
C PRO A 9 -0.09 -6.89 6.16
N GLU A 10 0.18 -6.46 4.93
CA GLU A 10 0.75 -7.29 3.86
C GLU A 10 2.17 -7.80 4.14
N HIS A 11 2.84 -7.27 5.17
CA HIS A 11 4.16 -7.72 5.60
C HIS A 11 4.13 -8.77 6.71
N TRP A 12 2.97 -9.04 7.29
CA TRP A 12 2.80 -9.95 8.43
C TRP A 12 1.85 -11.10 8.08
N PRO A 13 2.04 -12.30 8.66
CA PRO A 13 1.03 -13.34 8.62
C PRO A 13 -0.29 -12.84 9.23
N SER A 14 -1.43 -13.23 8.64
CA SER A 14 -2.76 -12.78 9.11
C SER A 14 -3.08 -13.19 10.55
N GLU A 15 -2.48 -14.28 11.02
CA GLU A 15 -2.55 -14.76 12.41
C GLU A 15 -2.04 -13.71 13.44
N GLU A 16 -1.24 -12.74 13.01
CA GLU A 16 -0.70 -11.68 13.89
C GLU A 16 -1.55 -10.41 13.91
N TRP A 17 -2.45 -10.23 12.94
CA TRP A 17 -3.15 -8.95 12.75
C TRP A 17 -4.07 -8.60 13.93
N GLU A 18 -4.88 -9.55 14.41
CA GLU A 18 -5.77 -9.31 15.55
C GLU A 18 -4.97 -8.89 16.79
N ARG A 19 -3.86 -9.59 17.07
CA ARG A 19 -2.95 -9.26 18.18
C ARG A 19 -2.38 -7.85 18.03
N ASP A 20 -1.89 -7.51 16.85
CA ASP A 20 -1.27 -6.21 16.58
C ASP A 20 -2.30 -5.07 16.70
N ILE A 21 -3.50 -5.24 16.13
CA ILE A 21 -4.58 -4.25 16.15
C ILE A 21 -5.14 -4.08 17.56
N ALA A 22 -5.30 -5.16 18.32
CA ALA A 22 -5.67 -5.08 19.73
C ALA A 22 -4.62 -4.30 20.54
N ALA A 23 -3.32 -4.54 20.30
CA ALA A 23 -2.26 -3.79 20.96
C ALA A 23 -2.25 -2.30 20.57
N MET A 24 -2.61 -1.96 19.32
CA MET A 24 -2.79 -0.57 18.88
C MET A 24 -3.94 0.12 19.63
N ALA A 25 -5.06 -0.58 19.80
CA ALA A 25 -6.22 -0.08 20.54
C ALA A 25 -5.88 0.12 22.03
N ASP A 26 -5.20 -0.85 22.66
CA ASP A 26 -4.75 -0.76 24.06
C ASP A 26 -3.76 0.39 24.28
N ALA A 27 -2.95 0.72 23.27
CA ALA A 27 -2.06 1.88 23.28
C ALA A 27 -2.78 3.23 23.11
N GLY A 28 -4.10 3.22 22.88
CA GLY A 28 -4.92 4.41 22.69
C GLY A 28 -4.75 5.07 21.32
N LEU A 29 -4.38 4.31 20.29
CA LEU A 29 -4.36 4.80 18.92
C LEU A 29 -5.79 4.87 18.36
N GLU A 30 -6.07 5.89 17.56
CA GLU A 30 -7.41 6.11 16.97
C GLU A 30 -7.41 5.93 15.45
N TYR A 31 -6.25 6.01 14.79
CA TYR A 31 -6.12 5.90 13.32
C TYR A 31 -5.05 4.90 12.88
N VAL A 32 -5.38 4.12 11.85
CA VAL A 32 -4.43 3.17 11.22
C VAL A 32 -4.35 3.44 9.72
N ARG A 33 -3.18 3.86 9.23
CA ARG A 33 -2.94 4.08 7.79
C ARG A 33 -2.33 2.85 7.14
N MET A 34 -2.85 2.46 5.96
CA MET A 34 -2.39 1.30 5.19
C MET A 34 -2.55 1.48 3.66
N ALA A 35 -2.08 0.49 2.91
CA ALA A 35 -2.28 0.30 1.46
C ALA A 35 -1.43 1.16 0.49
N GLU A 36 -0.49 2.01 0.93
CA GLU A 36 0.20 2.92 -0.01
C GLU A 36 1.19 2.24 -0.97
N PHE A 37 1.62 1.01 -0.70
CA PHE A 37 2.61 0.27 -1.50
C PHE A 37 2.10 -1.10 -1.97
N SER A 38 0.81 -1.36 -1.80
CA SER A 38 0.25 -2.72 -1.89
C SER A 38 -0.24 -3.07 -3.29
N TRP A 39 0.02 -2.26 -4.33
CA TRP A 39 -0.46 -2.55 -5.71
C TRP A 39 0.00 -3.94 -6.17
N GLY A 40 1.27 -4.29 -5.96
CA GLY A 40 1.77 -5.61 -6.37
C GLY A 40 1.17 -6.80 -5.63
N VAL A 41 0.52 -6.58 -4.48
CA VAL A 41 -0.20 -7.61 -3.72
C VAL A 41 -1.69 -7.61 -4.13
N LEU A 42 -2.28 -6.42 -4.29
CA LEU A 42 -3.66 -6.24 -4.72
C LEU A 42 -3.92 -6.66 -6.17
N GLU A 43 -2.93 -6.48 -7.05
CA GLU A 43 -3.00 -6.87 -8.47
C GLU A 43 -1.65 -7.48 -8.92
N PRO A 44 -1.38 -8.75 -8.56
CA PRO A 44 -0.12 -9.43 -8.88
C PRO A 44 0.12 -9.56 -10.39
N GLU A 45 -0.96 -9.78 -11.15
CA GLU A 45 -1.01 -9.80 -12.61
C GLU A 45 -2.16 -8.92 -13.11
N ARG A 46 -2.06 -8.43 -14.35
CA ARG A 46 -3.03 -7.48 -14.91
C ARG A 46 -4.44 -8.06 -14.90
N GLY A 47 -5.34 -7.42 -14.16
CA GLY A 47 -6.75 -7.82 -14.05
C GLY A 47 -7.04 -8.93 -13.03
N GLU A 48 -6.02 -9.46 -12.34
CA GLU A 48 -6.19 -10.41 -11.24
C GLU A 48 -6.12 -9.66 -9.91
N PHE A 49 -7.25 -9.53 -9.22
CA PHE A 49 -7.35 -8.74 -7.99
C PHE A 49 -7.51 -9.60 -6.74
N ASP A 50 -6.78 -9.25 -5.69
CA ASP A 50 -6.92 -9.82 -4.35
C ASP A 50 -7.11 -8.72 -3.30
N PHE A 51 -8.38 -8.44 -2.98
CA PHE A 51 -8.77 -7.45 -1.97
C PHE A 51 -9.09 -8.08 -0.60
N GLY A 52 -9.21 -9.41 -0.51
CA GLY A 52 -9.76 -10.07 0.67
C GLY A 52 -8.96 -9.78 1.94
N TRP A 53 -7.63 -9.74 1.82
CA TRP A 53 -6.73 -9.41 2.93
C TRP A 53 -6.93 -7.97 3.45
N LEU A 54 -7.24 -7.02 2.56
CA LEU A 54 -7.41 -5.61 2.91
C LEU A 54 -8.79 -5.41 3.57
N ASP A 55 -9.82 -6.10 3.09
CA ASP A 55 -11.15 -6.10 3.70
C ASP A 55 -11.07 -6.59 5.16
N GLU A 56 -10.40 -7.72 5.40
CA GLU A 56 -10.19 -8.28 6.74
C GLU A 56 -9.40 -7.33 7.65
N ALA A 57 -8.33 -6.70 7.15
CA ALA A 57 -7.55 -5.73 7.92
C ALA A 57 -8.37 -4.48 8.30
N ILE A 58 -9.24 -4.00 7.40
CA ILE A 58 -10.14 -2.86 7.68
C ILE A 58 -11.19 -3.25 8.71
N GLU A 59 -11.77 -4.44 8.60
CA GLU A 59 -12.77 -4.96 9.54
C GLU A 59 -12.18 -5.05 10.95
N LEU A 60 -10.99 -5.64 11.12
CA LEU A 60 -10.32 -5.72 12.40
C LEU A 60 -10.07 -4.33 13.02
N VAL A 61 -9.60 -3.35 12.23
CA VAL A 61 -9.41 -1.97 12.72
C VAL A 61 -10.73 -1.39 13.23
N GLY A 62 -11.83 -1.62 12.50
CA GLY A 62 -13.17 -1.16 12.87
C GLY A 62 -13.72 -1.85 14.13
N ASP A 63 -13.52 -3.15 14.26
CA ASP A 63 -13.96 -3.95 15.42
C ASP A 63 -13.30 -3.51 16.73
N HIS A 64 -12.07 -2.97 16.64
CA HIS A 64 -11.36 -2.37 17.77
C HIS A 64 -11.65 -0.87 17.96
N GLY A 65 -12.62 -0.30 17.24
CA GLY A 65 -13.09 1.07 17.41
C GLY A 65 -12.15 2.15 16.87
N MET A 66 -11.22 1.79 15.97
CA MET A 66 -10.30 2.71 15.31
C MET A 66 -10.76 3.03 13.88
N GLU A 67 -10.24 4.11 13.30
CA GLU A 67 -10.54 4.52 11.93
C GLU A 67 -9.38 4.18 10.98
N ALA A 68 -9.68 3.48 9.88
CA ALA A 68 -8.70 3.18 8.84
C ALA A 68 -8.51 4.37 7.87
N VAL A 69 -7.26 4.76 7.60
CA VAL A 69 -6.89 5.79 6.61
C VAL A 69 -6.27 5.11 5.39
N LEU A 70 -7.05 4.94 4.33
CA LEU A 70 -6.60 4.23 3.13
C LEU A 70 -5.82 5.13 2.18
N CYS A 71 -4.73 4.56 1.64
CA CYS A 71 -3.91 5.21 0.63
C CYS A 71 -4.06 4.50 -0.72
N THR A 72 -4.09 5.28 -1.81
CA THR A 72 -4.01 4.73 -3.16
C THR A 72 -2.58 4.22 -3.42
N PRO A 73 -2.37 3.01 -3.96
CA PRO A 73 -1.06 2.38 -4.04
C PRO A 73 -0.18 2.86 -5.22
N THR A 74 -0.43 4.08 -5.72
CA THR A 74 0.17 4.61 -6.95
C THR A 74 1.66 4.93 -6.81
N ALA A 75 2.19 5.01 -5.59
CA ALA A 75 3.59 5.34 -5.34
C ALA A 75 4.58 4.29 -5.87
N LYS A 76 4.15 3.02 -6.01
CA LYS A 76 4.98 1.90 -6.44
C LYS A 76 4.19 1.00 -7.42
N PRO A 77 4.07 1.40 -8.70
CA PRO A 77 3.42 0.54 -9.68
C PRO A 77 4.20 -0.78 -9.85
N PRO A 78 3.49 -1.91 -10.04
CA PRO A 78 4.10 -3.24 -10.11
C PRO A 78 4.95 -3.40 -11.37
N LYS A 79 5.87 -4.38 -11.35
CA LYS A 79 6.82 -4.60 -12.45
C LYS A 79 6.12 -4.89 -13.78
N TRP A 80 5.05 -5.68 -13.77
CA TRP A 80 4.29 -6.01 -14.98
C TRP A 80 3.76 -4.74 -15.67
N LEU A 81 3.31 -3.75 -14.90
CA LEU A 81 2.79 -2.49 -15.43
C LEU A 81 3.90 -1.63 -16.03
N VAL A 82 5.08 -1.59 -15.38
CA VAL A 82 6.24 -0.85 -15.90
C VAL A 82 6.75 -1.45 -17.21
N ASP A 83 6.71 -2.78 -17.32
CA ASP A 83 7.14 -3.48 -18.54
C ASP A 83 6.13 -3.32 -19.67
N GLU A 84 4.84 -3.38 -19.36
CA GLU A 84 3.77 -3.20 -20.33
C GLU A 84 3.68 -1.75 -20.81
N ARG A 85 3.96 -0.78 -19.94
CA ARG A 85 3.96 0.65 -20.27
C ARG A 85 5.29 1.33 -19.92
N PRO A 86 6.34 1.14 -20.74
CA PRO A 86 7.67 1.69 -20.48
C PRO A 86 7.73 3.21 -20.39
N SER A 87 6.79 3.92 -21.05
CA SER A 87 6.70 5.37 -21.15
C SER A 87 6.27 6.06 -19.86
N ILE A 88 5.80 5.31 -18.86
CA ILE A 88 5.41 5.92 -17.59
C ILE A 88 6.61 6.41 -16.78
N ARG A 89 7.83 5.90 -17.03
CA ARG A 89 9.01 6.20 -16.23
C ARG A 89 9.50 7.63 -16.45
N GLN A 90 10.16 8.18 -15.43
CA GLN A 90 10.83 9.48 -15.52
C GLN A 90 12.20 9.34 -16.17
N GLU A 91 12.63 10.43 -16.81
CA GLU A 91 13.98 10.62 -17.31
C GLU A 91 14.66 11.76 -16.52
N GLU A 92 15.95 11.58 -16.23
CA GLU A 92 16.82 12.60 -15.67
C GLU A 92 17.27 13.60 -16.76
N PRO A 93 17.80 14.79 -16.39
CA PRO A 93 18.27 15.78 -17.38
C PRO A 93 19.33 15.29 -18.36
N ASP A 94 20.08 14.22 -18.03
CA ASP A 94 21.08 13.59 -18.89
C ASP A 94 20.52 12.50 -19.81
N GLY A 95 19.20 12.26 -19.77
CA GLY A 95 18.50 11.22 -20.53
C GLY A 95 18.46 9.86 -19.83
N THR A 96 18.94 9.73 -18.59
CA THR A 96 18.90 8.46 -17.85
C THR A 96 17.47 8.14 -17.41
N VAL A 97 16.95 6.97 -17.81
CA VAL A 97 15.63 6.49 -17.38
C VAL A 97 15.68 5.91 -15.96
N ARG A 98 14.79 6.37 -15.08
CA ARG A 98 14.61 5.79 -13.75
C ARG A 98 13.94 4.43 -13.83
N GLN A 99 14.71 3.38 -13.54
CA GLN A 99 14.25 1.99 -13.61
C GLN A 99 13.40 1.57 -12.41
N HIS A 100 12.67 0.47 -12.58
CA HIS A 100 12.00 -0.22 -11.47
C HIS A 100 13.03 -0.82 -10.50
N GLY A 101 12.67 -0.93 -9.22
CA GLY A 101 13.52 -1.48 -8.15
C GLY A 101 13.48 -0.65 -6.87
N SER A 102 12.91 0.55 -6.95
CA SER A 102 12.63 1.42 -5.80
C SER A 102 11.14 1.81 -5.78
N ARG A 103 10.83 3.08 -5.62
CA ARG A 103 9.48 3.66 -5.63
C ARG A 103 9.50 4.99 -6.36
N ARG A 104 8.32 5.47 -6.77
CA ARG A 104 8.14 6.75 -7.49
C ARG A 104 8.85 6.78 -8.84
N HIS A 105 8.94 5.64 -9.51
CA HIS A 105 9.50 5.49 -10.86
C HIS A 105 8.47 5.80 -11.97
N TYR A 106 7.63 6.82 -11.78
CA TYR A 106 6.62 7.26 -12.76
C TYR A 106 6.61 8.78 -12.94
N CYS A 107 6.25 9.23 -14.13
CA CYS A 107 6.17 10.63 -14.54
C CYS A 107 4.74 11.15 -14.35
N PHE A 108 4.61 12.31 -13.71
CA PHE A 108 3.31 12.95 -13.49
C PHE A 108 2.62 13.40 -14.79
N ASN A 109 3.36 13.51 -15.90
CA ASN A 109 2.84 13.91 -17.20
C ASN A 109 2.57 12.72 -18.14
N SER A 110 2.75 11.47 -17.68
CA SER A 110 2.44 10.29 -18.49
C SER A 110 0.93 10.10 -18.56
N THR A 111 0.38 10.08 -19.77
CA THR A 111 -1.05 9.85 -20.06
C THR A 111 -1.35 8.45 -20.56
#